data_AF-A0A926C4H2-F1
#
_entry.id   AF-A0A926C4H2-F1
#
_cell.length_a   1.000
_cell.length_b   1.000
_cell.length_c   1.000
_cell.angle_alpha   90.00
_cell.angle_beta   90.00
_cell.angle_gamma   90.00
#
_symmetry.space_group_name_H-M   'P 1'
#
loop_
_entity.id
_entity.type
_entity.pdbx_description
1 polymer ?
#
loop_
_entity_poly.entity_id
_entity_poly.type
_entity_poly.pdbx_seq_one_letter_code
_entity_poly.pdbx_strand_id
1 'polypeptide(L)'
;MSTFKQPILATLPEPHHARQDVLTLAQFLTLLREEEDYYDDQQGQTRLMITRLRKIFYDQWGWNSELIRGSASVENRYRVDIVATSETLTVPKDSGKSAGPDSGNQPGETVTVPKSHAKPVRRYNANEYQPKQRLVTYRANDRVYGNTRVGQVPEIYRNDHQEVLLPEGNYCDVAHVLAGLDAANHRQVVSPLPGFLTFLTKLVPHVDSNVDIVTWLGDIASSSGDFLFCYLNTNRQLSLAQEQTFIDLDAPGSDMLGDIDAYVIGQHYPVSADEGPRLTDILADYYLPDQPGARHRQRRFSTFCRAIGLRDWDGTRFANEPHWLGYYRRQLRDNVSFQVFSLTEENLKSIWLSLGIWLNGYPDVLKLDRLLLVFLNALKELIKAEPTDAHDHLKTD
;
A
#
# COMPACT_ATOMS: atom_id res chain seq x y z
N MET A 1 -18.81 -21.86 -14.24
CA MET A 1 -17.53 -21.96 -13.51
C MET A 1 -16.97 -20.55 -13.43
N SER A 2 -16.74 -19.99 -12.23
CA SER A 2 -16.14 -18.66 -12.14
C SER A 2 -14.71 -18.75 -12.65
N THR A 3 -14.35 -17.82 -13.54
CA THR A 3 -12.99 -17.69 -14.03
C THR A 3 -12.17 -17.00 -12.96
N PHE A 4 -10.99 -17.55 -12.66
CA PHE A 4 -9.97 -16.94 -11.82
C PHE A 4 -9.50 -15.63 -12.46
N LYS A 5 -9.58 -14.49 -11.75
CA LYS A 5 -9.35 -13.15 -12.30
C LYS A 5 -8.64 -12.25 -11.28
N GLN A 6 -7.86 -11.31 -11.78
CA GLN A 6 -7.34 -10.20 -10.98
C GLN A 6 -8.22 -8.97 -11.24
N PRO A 7 -8.95 -8.45 -10.24
CA PRO A 7 -9.57 -7.14 -10.38
C PRO A 7 -8.48 -6.07 -10.44
N ILE A 8 -8.65 -5.12 -11.36
CA ILE A 8 -7.78 -3.93 -11.50
C ILE A 8 -8.61 -2.64 -11.44
N LEU A 9 -9.91 -2.75 -11.72
CA LEU A 9 -10.88 -1.66 -11.59
C LEU A 9 -12.03 -2.14 -10.70
N ALA A 10 -12.54 -1.24 -9.86
CA ALA A 10 -13.67 -1.50 -8.98
C ALA A 10 -14.76 -0.44 -9.22
N THR A 11 -16.00 -0.90 -9.42
CA THR A 11 -17.21 -0.04 -9.50
C THR A 11 -18.09 -0.16 -8.26
N LEU A 12 -17.62 -0.92 -7.28
CA LEU A 12 -18.19 -1.08 -5.96
C LEU A 12 -17.06 -0.87 -4.96
N PRO A 13 -17.36 -0.37 -3.77
CA PRO A 13 -16.35 -0.25 -2.72
C PRO A 13 -15.85 -1.64 -2.30
N GLU A 14 -14.72 -1.68 -1.61
CA GLU A 14 -14.17 -2.91 -1.05
C GLU A 14 -15.17 -3.68 -0.17
N PRO A 15 -15.00 -5.02 -0.01
CA PRO A 15 -15.96 -5.90 0.68
C PRO A 15 -16.34 -5.55 2.13
N HIS A 16 -15.70 -4.54 2.73
CA HIS A 16 -15.96 -4.06 4.10
C HIS A 16 -16.27 -2.57 4.20
N HIS A 17 -16.24 -1.83 3.09
CA HIS A 17 -16.53 -0.41 3.06
C HIS A 17 -17.99 -0.17 2.68
N ALA A 18 -18.70 0.59 3.51
CA ALA A 18 -20.06 0.95 3.20
C ALA A 18 -20.08 2.09 2.18
N ARG A 19 -20.88 1.95 1.12
CA ARG A 19 -20.90 2.90 0.00
C ARG A 19 -21.17 4.35 0.43
N GLN A 20 -21.99 4.55 1.46
CA GLN A 20 -22.30 5.89 1.97
C GLN A 20 -21.15 6.55 2.75
N ASP A 21 -20.17 5.78 3.16
CA ASP A 21 -19.01 6.25 3.92
C ASP A 21 -17.82 6.58 3.00
N VAL A 22 -17.85 6.14 1.73
CA VAL A 22 -16.81 6.46 0.76
C VAL A 22 -16.91 7.92 0.33
N LEU A 23 -15.78 8.61 0.44
CA LEU A 23 -15.65 10.01 0.01
C LEU A 23 -15.62 10.12 -1.51
N THR A 24 -16.21 11.19 -2.03
CA THR A 24 -15.84 11.66 -3.37
C THR A 24 -14.41 12.18 -3.36
N LEU A 25 -13.74 12.14 -4.52
CA LEU A 25 -12.42 12.72 -4.68
C LEU A 25 -12.33 14.17 -4.14
N ALA A 26 -13.33 15.02 -4.40
CA ALA A 26 -13.32 16.41 -3.95
C ALA A 26 -13.34 16.54 -2.41
N GLN A 27 -14.12 15.69 -1.73
CA GLN A 27 -14.13 15.64 -0.26
C GLN A 27 -12.78 15.16 0.28
N PHE A 28 -12.21 14.12 -0.31
CA PHE A 28 -10.90 13.62 0.08
C PHE A 28 -9.79 14.66 -0.12
N LEU A 29 -9.76 15.35 -1.27
CA LEU A 29 -8.80 16.43 -1.53
C LEU A 29 -8.92 17.58 -0.54
N THR A 30 -10.12 17.85 -0.03
CA THR A 30 -10.32 18.85 1.03
C THR A 30 -9.65 18.40 2.33
N LEU A 31 -9.88 17.16 2.77
CA LEU A 31 -9.23 16.60 3.97
C LEU A 31 -7.70 16.53 3.81
N LEU A 32 -7.22 16.11 2.63
CA LEU A 32 -5.79 16.03 2.36
C LEU A 32 -5.14 17.43 2.35
N ARG A 33 -5.86 18.45 1.86
CA ARG A 33 -5.38 19.83 1.89
C ARG A 33 -5.29 20.37 3.32
N GLU A 34 -6.22 20.00 4.21
CA GLU A 34 -6.10 20.33 5.64
C GLU A 34 -4.84 19.72 6.29
N GLU A 35 -4.42 18.52 5.85
CA GLU A 35 -3.18 17.90 6.31
C GLU A 35 -1.93 18.57 5.73
N GLU A 36 -1.96 19.05 4.49
CA GLU A 36 -0.88 19.86 3.91
C GLU A 36 -0.79 21.23 4.57
N ASP A 37 -1.93 21.91 4.76
CA ASP A 37 -2.05 23.23 5.39
C ASP A 37 -1.70 23.20 6.88
N TYR A 38 -1.72 22.02 7.52
CA TYR A 38 -1.04 21.85 8.79
C TYR A 38 0.38 22.37 8.59
N TYR A 39 1.17 21.81 7.68
CA TYR A 39 2.58 22.17 7.40
C TYR A 39 2.75 23.36 6.44
N ASP A 40 2.23 24.52 6.85
CA ASP A 40 2.24 25.80 6.12
C ASP A 40 3.57 26.20 5.46
N ASP A 41 4.72 25.98 6.10
CA ASP A 41 6.06 26.29 5.56
C ASP A 41 6.66 25.18 4.67
N GLN A 42 6.03 24.01 4.62
CA GLN A 42 6.55 22.79 3.99
C GLN A 42 5.57 22.18 2.97
N GLN A 43 4.41 22.78 2.76
CA GLN A 43 3.39 22.34 1.80
C GLN A 43 3.92 22.23 0.35
N GLY A 44 4.95 23.00 -0.01
CA GLY A 44 5.64 22.92 -1.29
C GLY A 44 6.74 21.86 -1.34
N GLN A 45 7.08 21.21 -0.22
CA GLN A 45 8.07 20.13 -0.20
C GLN A 45 7.40 18.81 -0.58
N THR A 46 7.05 18.66 -1.86
CA THR A 46 6.21 17.57 -2.39
C THR A 46 6.68 16.20 -1.90
N ARG A 47 7.98 15.93 -1.96
CA ARG A 47 8.57 14.68 -1.48
C ARG A 47 8.29 14.43 0.00
N LEU A 48 8.54 15.41 0.86
CA LEU A 48 8.31 15.31 2.31
C LEU A 48 6.83 15.15 2.62
N MET A 49 5.96 15.86 1.89
CA MET A 49 4.53 15.79 2.11
C MET A 49 3.94 14.44 1.72
N ILE A 50 4.38 13.84 0.62
CA ILE A 50 4.01 12.46 0.26
C ILE A 50 4.32 11.50 1.42
N THR A 51 5.53 11.57 2.00
CA THR A 51 5.90 10.73 3.15
C THR A 51 4.96 10.93 4.33
N ARG A 52 4.68 12.18 4.71
CA ARG A 52 3.81 12.51 5.86
C ARG A 52 2.39 12.02 5.66
N LEU A 53 1.83 12.25 4.48
CA LEU A 53 0.47 11.85 4.14
C LEU A 53 0.34 10.33 4.07
N ARG A 54 1.30 9.63 3.47
CA ARG A 54 1.35 8.15 3.50
C ARG A 54 1.34 7.64 4.94
N LYS A 55 2.11 8.24 5.86
CA LYS A 55 2.18 7.79 7.26
C LYS A 55 0.85 7.88 8.01
N ILE A 56 -0.11 8.68 7.55
CA ILE A 56 -1.47 8.66 8.10
C ILE A 56 -2.10 7.26 7.91
N PHE A 57 -1.83 6.62 6.77
CA PHE A 57 -2.46 5.37 6.35
C PHE A 57 -1.56 4.12 6.40
N TYR A 58 -0.22 4.26 6.42
CA TYR A 58 0.72 3.13 6.38
C TYR A 58 1.91 3.26 7.35
N ASP A 59 1.75 3.98 8.46
CA ASP A 59 2.78 4.05 9.51
C ASP A 59 2.70 2.84 10.47
N GLN A 60 2.98 1.65 9.93
CA GLN A 60 2.99 0.39 10.67
C GLN A 60 4.38 -0.24 10.70
N TRP A 61 4.57 -1.21 11.60
CA TRP A 61 5.83 -1.93 11.73
C TRP A 61 6.26 -2.56 10.39
N GLY A 62 7.54 -2.41 10.04
CA GLY A 62 8.10 -2.88 8.77
C GLY A 62 8.07 -1.86 7.63
N TRP A 63 7.08 -0.97 7.57
CA TRP A 63 6.99 0.01 6.47
C TRP A 63 8.16 0.99 6.47
N ASN A 64 8.39 1.64 7.61
CA ASN A 64 9.46 2.62 7.73
C ASN A 64 10.84 1.98 7.98
N SER A 65 10.89 0.76 8.52
CA SER A 65 12.16 0.10 8.88
C SER A 65 12.67 -0.87 7.82
N GLU A 66 11.79 -1.45 7.01
CA GLU A 66 12.15 -2.46 6.01
C GLU A 66 11.81 -2.04 4.58
N LEU A 67 10.62 -1.50 4.32
CA LEU A 67 10.14 -1.23 2.97
C LEU A 67 10.57 0.14 2.42
N ILE A 68 10.54 1.19 3.25
CA ILE A 68 10.82 2.58 2.87
C ILE A 68 11.77 3.22 3.90
N ARG A 69 12.98 2.67 4.06
CA ARG A 69 13.94 3.05 5.13
C ARG A 69 14.30 4.53 5.12
N GLY A 70 14.39 5.13 3.94
CA GLY A 70 14.71 6.55 3.77
C GLY A 70 13.67 7.51 4.36
N SER A 71 12.46 7.02 4.66
CA SER A 71 11.36 7.80 5.25
C SER A 71 11.29 7.71 6.77
N ALA A 72 12.13 6.87 7.41
CA ALA A 72 11.99 6.50 8.82
C ALA A 72 12.01 7.69 9.78
N SER A 73 12.88 8.67 9.52
CA SER A 73 13.06 9.86 10.37
C SER A 73 11.96 10.91 10.22
N VAL A 74 11.09 10.80 9.22
CA VAL A 74 9.99 11.76 9.02
C VAL A 74 8.92 11.52 10.07
N GLU A 75 8.65 12.51 10.91
CA GLU A 75 7.64 12.37 11.95
C GLU A 75 6.21 12.46 11.39
N ASN A 76 5.34 11.61 11.91
CA ASN A 76 3.89 11.64 11.63
C ASN A 76 3.20 12.67 12.54
N ARG A 77 2.21 13.41 12.03
CA ARG A 77 1.34 14.28 12.84
C ARG A 77 0.62 13.49 13.93
N TYR A 78 0.19 12.27 13.59
CA TYR A 78 -0.62 11.44 14.45
C TYR A 78 0.21 10.50 15.31
N ARG A 79 -0.41 10.03 16.39
CA ARG A 79 0.08 8.90 17.18
C ARG A 79 -0.50 7.63 16.58
N VAL A 80 0.35 6.62 16.41
CA VAL A 80 -0.04 5.30 15.93
C VAL A 80 0.27 4.26 17.00
N ASP A 81 -0.77 3.55 17.44
CA ASP A 81 -0.65 2.48 18.42
C ASP A 81 -1.10 1.15 17.80
N ILE A 82 -0.38 0.06 18.09
CA ILE A 82 -0.84 -1.30 17.83
C ILE A 82 -1.44 -1.84 19.12
N VAL A 83 -2.72 -2.12 19.07
CA VAL A 83 -3.51 -2.49 20.24
C VAL A 83 -4.09 -3.88 20.07
N ALA A 84 -4.24 -4.61 21.18
CA ALA A 84 -5.02 -5.82 21.20
C ALA A 84 -6.50 -5.50 20.93
N THR A 85 -7.24 -6.47 20.39
CA THR A 85 -8.68 -6.32 20.17
C THR A 85 -9.43 -6.38 21.52
N SER A 86 -9.32 -5.36 22.36
CA SER A 86 -10.19 -5.15 23.53
C SER A 86 -11.26 -4.11 23.22
N GLU A 87 -12.44 -4.23 23.85
CA GLU A 87 -13.60 -3.36 23.57
C GLU A 87 -13.41 -1.89 23.97
N THR A 88 -12.43 -1.61 24.83
CA THR A 88 -12.05 -0.27 25.28
C THR A 88 -10.54 -0.16 25.34
N LEU A 89 -10.02 0.94 24.78
CA LEU A 89 -8.60 1.29 24.79
C LEU A 89 -8.38 2.46 25.72
N THR A 90 -7.44 2.32 26.65
CA THR A 90 -7.00 3.39 27.53
C THR A 90 -5.74 4.00 26.95
N VAL A 91 -5.86 5.17 26.32
CA VAL A 91 -4.67 5.92 25.87
C VAL A 91 -4.26 6.85 27.00
N PRO A 92 -3.02 6.78 27.51
CA PRO A 92 -2.50 7.78 28.42
C PRO A 92 -2.50 9.13 27.69
N LYS A 93 -3.18 10.14 28.25
CA LYS A 93 -2.98 11.51 27.80
C LYS A 93 -1.49 11.81 27.96
N ASP A 94 -0.79 11.97 26.84
CA ASP A 94 0.62 12.35 26.86
C ASP A 94 0.71 13.64 27.67
N SER A 95 1.20 13.54 28.89
CA SER A 95 1.46 14.69 29.73
C SER A 95 2.68 15.34 29.12
N GLY A 96 2.48 16.18 28.11
CA GLY A 96 3.55 16.89 27.42
C GLY A 96 4.46 17.53 28.47
N LYS A 97 5.62 16.91 28.72
CA LYS A 97 6.64 17.43 29.63
C LYS A 97 8.00 17.14 29.03
N SER A 98 8.62 18.21 28.56
CA SER A 98 9.97 18.55 29.00
C SER A 98 10.05 18.35 30.53
N ALA A 99 10.55 17.21 30.97
CA ALA A 99 10.58 16.84 32.38
C ALA A 99 11.64 17.67 33.11
N GLY A 100 11.18 18.68 33.88
CA GLY A 100 11.91 19.12 35.06
C GLY A 100 11.81 18.06 36.17
N PRO A 101 12.82 17.91 37.04
CA PRO A 101 12.99 16.76 37.92
C PRO A 101 11.95 16.60 39.05
N ASP A 102 10.99 17.52 39.21
CA ASP A 102 10.12 17.58 40.39
C ASP A 102 8.63 17.33 40.14
N SER A 103 8.26 16.77 38.98
CA SER A 103 6.84 16.55 38.68
C SER A 103 6.41 15.14 39.05
N GLY A 104 5.78 15.00 40.22
CA GLY A 104 5.18 13.75 40.70
C GLY A 104 4.24 13.11 39.66
N ASN A 105 4.32 11.79 39.56
CA ASN A 105 3.47 10.93 38.73
C ASN A 105 2.00 11.11 39.14
N GLN A 106 1.26 11.98 38.46
CA GLN A 106 -0.20 11.90 38.48
C GLN A 106 -0.63 10.87 37.43
N PRO A 107 -1.58 9.96 37.76
CA PRO A 107 -2.11 9.02 36.79
C PRO A 107 -2.75 9.80 35.63
N GLY A 108 -2.22 9.59 34.42
CA GLY A 108 -2.71 10.25 33.22
C GLY A 108 -4.19 9.94 33.00
N GLU A 109 -4.96 10.97 32.64
CA GLU A 109 -6.35 10.83 32.23
C GLU A 109 -6.43 9.83 31.06
N THR A 110 -7.35 8.89 31.19
CA THR A 110 -7.56 7.79 30.25
C THR A 110 -8.66 8.17 29.27
N VAL A 111 -8.37 8.14 27.96
CA VAL A 111 -9.40 8.33 26.92
C VAL A 111 -9.77 6.98 26.32
N THR A 112 -11.08 6.66 26.33
CA THR A 112 -11.66 5.49 25.67
C THR A 112 -11.87 5.74 24.18
N VAL A 113 -11.26 4.94 23.32
CA VAL A 113 -11.42 5.05 21.86
C VAL A 113 -12.31 3.93 21.30
N PRO A 114 -13.36 4.24 20.51
CA PRO A 114 -14.22 3.23 19.89
C PRO A 114 -13.48 2.31 18.90
N LYS A 115 -13.78 1.01 18.95
CA LYS A 115 -13.24 -0.03 18.05
C LYS A 115 -13.52 0.22 16.56
N SER A 116 -14.59 0.95 16.22
CA SER A 116 -15.03 1.23 14.84
C SER A 116 -14.00 1.99 14.00
N HIS A 117 -12.94 2.51 14.61
CA HIS A 117 -11.94 3.33 13.93
C HIS A 117 -10.53 2.72 13.94
N ALA A 118 -10.37 1.52 14.48
CA ALA A 118 -9.09 0.83 14.49
C ALA A 118 -9.04 -0.20 13.35
N LYS A 119 -7.99 -0.14 12.53
CA LYS A 119 -7.85 -1.01 11.34
C LYS A 119 -7.19 -2.33 11.71
N PRO A 120 -7.64 -3.49 11.20
CA PRO A 120 -7.00 -4.75 11.50
C PRO A 120 -5.54 -4.76 11.00
N VAL A 121 -4.65 -5.38 11.77
CA VAL A 121 -3.27 -5.67 11.35
C VAL A 121 -3.11 -7.17 11.35
N ARG A 122 -2.77 -7.73 10.17
CA ARG A 122 -2.58 -9.16 10.03
C ARG A 122 -1.33 -9.61 10.78
N ARG A 123 -1.50 -10.62 11.63
CA ARG A 123 -0.44 -11.34 12.34
C ARG A 123 -0.89 -12.78 12.51
N TYR A 124 0.05 -13.70 12.52
CA TYR A 124 -0.17 -15.12 12.74
C TYR A 124 0.73 -15.62 13.86
N ASN A 125 0.17 -16.40 14.77
CA ASN A 125 0.89 -17.15 15.80
C ASN A 125 0.38 -18.60 15.72
N ALA A 126 1.27 -19.59 15.66
CA ALA A 126 0.90 -20.97 15.40
C ALA A 126 0.10 -21.18 14.09
N ASN A 127 0.33 -20.32 13.08
CA ASN A 127 -0.46 -20.23 11.83
C ASN A 127 -1.91 -19.77 12.04
N GLU A 128 -2.29 -19.34 13.23
CA GLU A 128 -3.61 -18.80 13.54
C GLU A 128 -3.59 -17.27 13.54
N TYR A 129 -4.59 -16.67 12.90
CA TYR A 129 -4.75 -15.23 12.83
C TYR A 129 -4.88 -14.61 14.22
N GLN A 130 -4.04 -13.61 14.51
CA GLN A 130 -4.03 -12.86 15.75
C GLN A 130 -4.68 -11.50 15.51
N PRO A 131 -5.87 -11.23 16.07
CA PRO A 131 -6.56 -9.98 15.84
C PRO A 131 -5.88 -8.84 16.62
N LYS A 132 -5.05 -8.07 15.92
CA LYS A 132 -4.51 -6.79 16.38
C LYS A 132 -5.12 -5.67 15.56
N GLN A 133 -5.16 -4.48 16.13
CA GLN A 133 -5.65 -3.30 15.41
C GLN A 133 -4.62 -2.17 15.48
N ARG A 134 -4.54 -1.39 14.41
CA ARG A 134 -3.83 -0.13 14.32
C ARG A 134 -4.81 1.00 14.62
N LEU A 135 -4.49 1.75 15.67
CA LEU A 135 -5.24 2.95 16.05
C LEU A 135 -4.40 4.19 15.72
N VAL A 136 -5.03 5.15 15.04
CA VAL A 136 -4.42 6.46 14.72
C VAL A 136 -5.21 7.55 15.44
N THR A 137 -4.52 8.39 16.22
CA THR A 137 -5.15 9.45 17.02
C THR A 137 -4.37 10.76 17.02
N TYR A 138 -5.05 11.87 17.32
CA TYR A 138 -4.39 13.15 17.58
C TYR A 138 -3.51 13.09 18.84
N ARG A 139 -2.36 13.76 18.75
CA ARG A 139 -1.41 13.93 19.85
C ARG A 139 -1.81 15.08 20.77
N ALA A 140 -1.26 15.08 21.99
CA ALA A 140 -1.47 16.15 22.97
C ALA A 140 -0.90 17.51 22.56
N ASN A 141 0.06 17.51 21.63
CA ASN A 141 0.77 18.67 21.13
C ASN A 141 0.43 19.01 19.67
N ASP A 142 -0.74 18.61 19.16
CA ASP A 142 -1.20 19.04 17.83
C ASP A 142 -1.29 20.58 17.79
N ARG A 143 -0.66 21.23 16.81
CA ARG A 143 -0.62 22.73 16.81
C ARG A 143 -1.95 23.39 16.48
N VAL A 144 -2.88 22.69 15.83
CA VAL A 144 -4.17 23.25 15.39
C VAL A 144 -5.22 23.07 16.49
N TYR A 145 -5.30 21.85 17.05
CA TYR A 145 -6.32 21.49 18.02
C TYR A 145 -5.82 21.45 19.46
N GLY A 146 -4.50 21.60 19.68
CA GLY A 146 -3.90 21.47 21.00
C GLY A 146 -4.30 20.16 21.67
N ASN A 147 -4.78 20.26 22.90
CA ASN A 147 -5.26 19.12 23.67
C ASN A 147 -6.76 18.83 23.53
N THR A 148 -7.48 19.52 22.63
CA THR A 148 -8.95 19.41 22.54
C THR A 148 -9.43 18.16 21.80
N ARG A 149 -8.56 17.55 20.98
CA ARG A 149 -8.85 16.35 20.19
C ARG A 149 -7.98 15.13 20.53
N VAL A 150 -7.17 15.19 21.60
CA VAL A 150 -6.26 14.10 21.98
C VAL A 150 -7.00 12.78 22.10
N GLY A 151 -6.45 11.73 21.51
CA GLY A 151 -7.06 10.40 21.53
C GLY A 151 -8.26 10.25 20.59
N GLN A 152 -8.73 11.31 19.93
CA GLN A 152 -9.74 11.21 18.87
C GLN A 152 -9.08 10.78 17.56
N VAL A 153 -9.82 10.05 16.75
CA VAL A 153 -9.40 9.61 15.42
C VAL A 153 -9.53 10.78 14.44
N PRO A 154 -8.50 11.09 13.63
CA PRO A 154 -8.54 12.16 12.65
C PRO A 154 -9.54 11.84 11.53
N GLU A 155 -10.20 12.89 11.01
CA GLU A 155 -11.30 12.72 10.06
C GLU A 155 -10.85 12.00 8.78
N ILE A 156 -9.66 12.34 8.28
CA ILE A 156 -9.06 11.69 7.11
C ILE A 156 -8.82 10.18 7.28
N TYR A 157 -8.76 9.68 8.52
CA TYR A 157 -8.55 8.25 8.81
C TYR A 157 -9.85 7.49 9.12
N ARG A 158 -10.96 8.19 9.37
CA ARG A 158 -12.24 7.55 9.72
C ARG A 158 -12.80 6.76 8.53
N ASN A 159 -13.61 5.75 8.84
CA ASN A 159 -14.39 4.95 7.89
C ASN A 159 -13.64 4.52 6.62
N ASP A 160 -12.33 4.28 6.74
CA ASP A 160 -11.48 3.94 5.61
C ASP A 160 -11.55 4.93 4.43
N HIS A 161 -11.63 6.23 4.73
CA HIS A 161 -11.61 7.34 3.76
C HIS A 161 -10.41 7.37 2.79
N GLN A 162 -9.49 6.39 2.85
CA GLN A 162 -8.44 6.19 1.84
C GLN A 162 -8.98 5.71 0.49
N GLU A 163 -10.08 4.95 0.49
CA GLU A 163 -10.80 4.60 -0.73
C GLU A 163 -11.70 5.77 -1.15
N VAL A 164 -11.60 6.21 -2.40
CA VAL A 164 -12.35 7.35 -2.92
C VAL A 164 -13.10 6.99 -4.20
N LEU A 165 -14.27 7.58 -4.39
CA LEU A 165 -14.99 7.53 -5.66
C LEU A 165 -14.43 8.59 -6.62
N LEU A 166 -13.84 8.12 -7.72
CA LEU A 166 -13.32 8.96 -8.79
C LEU A 166 -14.45 9.50 -9.71
N PRO A 167 -14.22 10.61 -10.43
CA PRO A 167 -15.23 11.20 -11.32
C PRO A 167 -15.77 10.25 -12.41
N GLU A 168 -14.96 9.30 -12.86
CA GLU A 168 -15.33 8.27 -13.84
C GLU A 168 -16.17 7.11 -13.26
N GLY A 169 -16.42 7.10 -11.95
CA GLY A 169 -17.23 6.10 -11.27
C GLY A 169 -16.46 4.87 -10.77
N ASN A 170 -15.14 4.84 -10.94
CA ASN A 170 -14.29 3.82 -10.33
C ASN A 170 -13.87 4.22 -8.91
N TYR A 171 -13.62 3.24 -8.07
CA TYR A 171 -13.03 3.40 -6.75
C TYR A 171 -11.50 3.28 -6.85
N CYS A 172 -10.78 4.07 -6.05
CA CYS A 172 -9.32 4.07 -5.97
C CYS A 172 -8.89 4.24 -4.52
N ASP A 173 -7.96 3.41 -4.06
CA ASP A 173 -7.28 3.66 -2.79
C ASP A 173 -6.15 4.67 -3.01
N VAL A 174 -6.35 5.90 -2.54
CA VAL A 174 -5.35 6.97 -2.68
C VAL A 174 -4.19 6.76 -1.72
N ALA A 175 -4.37 6.03 -0.62
CA ALA A 175 -3.25 5.69 0.26
C ALA A 175 -2.26 4.72 -0.42
N HIS A 176 -2.71 3.82 -1.30
CA HIS A 176 -1.84 3.03 -2.18
C HIS A 176 -1.03 3.93 -3.15
N VAL A 177 -1.66 4.96 -3.71
CA VAL A 177 -0.95 5.99 -4.51
C VAL A 177 0.17 6.63 -3.68
N LEU A 178 -0.14 7.07 -2.46
CA LEU A 178 0.83 7.70 -1.55
C LEU A 178 1.97 6.74 -1.17
N ALA A 179 1.65 5.47 -0.94
CA ALA A 179 2.63 4.41 -0.64
C ALA A 179 3.62 4.20 -1.78
N GLY A 180 3.12 4.03 -3.01
CA GLY A 180 3.95 3.86 -4.20
C GLY A 180 4.81 5.09 -4.49
N LEU A 181 4.27 6.31 -4.35
CA LEU A 181 5.02 7.54 -4.53
C LEU A 181 6.13 7.72 -3.47
N ASP A 182 5.87 7.42 -2.19
CA ASP A 182 6.89 7.50 -1.14
C ASP A 182 8.01 6.48 -1.38
N ALA A 183 7.67 5.25 -1.76
CA ALA A 183 8.67 4.24 -2.14
C ALA A 183 9.49 4.69 -3.36
N ALA A 184 8.85 5.29 -4.36
CA ALA A 184 9.53 5.82 -5.54
C ALA A 184 10.48 6.98 -5.20
N ASN A 185 10.18 7.76 -4.15
CA ASN A 185 11.04 8.81 -3.59
C ASN A 185 12.18 8.25 -2.71
N HIS A 186 12.11 6.99 -2.31
CA HIS A 186 13.07 6.32 -1.44
C HIS A 186 13.42 4.93 -1.98
N ARG A 187 13.82 4.86 -3.26
CA ARG A 187 14.09 3.60 -3.94
C ARG A 187 15.17 2.79 -3.24
N GLN A 188 14.89 1.52 -3.02
CA GLN A 188 15.83 0.58 -2.44
C GLN A 188 15.51 -0.86 -2.84
N VAL A 189 16.52 -1.72 -2.77
CA VAL A 189 16.33 -3.18 -2.76
C VAL A 189 15.82 -3.58 -1.38
N VAL A 190 14.79 -4.42 -1.32
CA VAL A 190 14.31 -5.01 -0.05
C VAL A 190 15.01 -6.33 0.17
N SER A 191 15.71 -6.44 1.31
CA SER A 191 16.55 -7.58 1.66
C SER A 191 16.74 -7.62 3.18
N PRO A 192 16.94 -8.82 3.78
CA PRO A 192 17.26 -8.94 5.20
C PRO A 192 18.66 -8.43 5.54
N LEU A 193 19.48 -8.13 4.53
CA LEU A 193 20.83 -7.63 4.73
C LEU A 193 20.81 -6.15 5.18
N PRO A 194 21.70 -5.76 6.11
CA PRO A 194 21.92 -4.36 6.41
C PRO A 194 22.49 -3.63 5.18
N GLY A 195 22.31 -2.31 5.12
CA GLY A 195 22.66 -1.49 3.94
C GLY A 195 24.10 -1.68 3.43
N PHE A 196 25.07 -1.87 4.33
CA PHE A 196 26.48 -2.07 3.98
C PHE A 196 26.78 -3.45 3.35
N LEU A 197 25.85 -4.41 3.40
CA LEU A 197 25.95 -5.74 2.79
C LEU A 197 25.09 -5.90 1.53
N THR A 198 24.53 -4.81 0.99
CA THR A 198 23.66 -4.86 -0.20
C THR A 198 24.32 -5.46 -1.44
N PHE A 199 25.65 -5.50 -1.52
CA PHE A 199 26.37 -6.20 -2.59
C PHE A 199 26.20 -7.74 -2.56
N LEU A 200 25.73 -8.30 -1.44
CA LEU A 200 25.46 -9.73 -1.27
C LEU A 200 23.99 -10.11 -1.49
N THR A 201 23.12 -9.18 -1.91
CA THR A 201 21.67 -9.42 -2.07
C THR A 201 21.36 -10.64 -2.95
N LYS A 202 22.19 -10.90 -3.96
CA LYS A 202 22.05 -12.08 -4.84
C LYS A 202 22.19 -13.44 -4.13
N LEU A 203 22.73 -13.47 -2.92
CA LEU A 203 22.91 -14.69 -2.12
C LEU A 203 21.78 -14.96 -1.13
N VAL A 204 20.81 -14.04 -1.02
CA VAL A 204 19.70 -14.10 -0.08
C VAL A 204 18.38 -13.78 -0.80
N PRO A 205 17.21 -14.02 -0.19
CA PRO A 205 15.96 -13.48 -0.72
C PRO A 205 16.07 -11.96 -0.88
N HIS A 206 15.59 -11.44 -2.01
CA HIS A 206 15.51 -9.99 -2.25
C HIS A 206 14.42 -9.65 -3.26
N VAL A 207 13.89 -8.43 -3.13
CA VAL A 207 13.07 -7.80 -4.15
C VAL A 207 13.79 -6.54 -4.63
N ASP A 208 14.01 -6.43 -5.94
CA ASP A 208 14.86 -5.37 -6.53
C ASP A 208 14.26 -3.97 -6.37
N SER A 209 12.94 -3.87 -6.28
CA SER A 209 12.20 -2.61 -6.18
C SER A 209 11.31 -2.63 -4.94
N ASN A 210 11.57 -1.71 -4.01
CA ASN A 210 10.63 -1.45 -2.93
C ASN A 210 9.30 -0.84 -3.41
N VAL A 211 9.25 -0.26 -4.61
CA VAL A 211 8.00 0.25 -5.18
C VAL A 211 7.07 -0.91 -5.50
N ASP A 212 7.58 -1.99 -6.11
CA ASP A 212 6.78 -3.17 -6.45
C ASP A 212 6.16 -3.81 -5.21
N ILE A 213 6.95 -4.00 -4.14
CA ILE A 213 6.50 -4.65 -2.89
C ILE A 213 5.49 -3.83 -2.08
N VAL A 214 5.52 -2.49 -2.13
CA VAL A 214 4.52 -1.67 -1.43
C VAL A 214 3.28 -1.39 -2.29
N THR A 215 3.27 -1.87 -3.53
CA THR A 215 2.17 -1.74 -4.48
C THR A 215 1.77 -3.15 -4.97
N TRP A 216 1.56 -3.29 -6.28
CA TRP A 216 0.90 -4.43 -6.92
C TRP A 216 1.55 -5.79 -6.61
N LEU A 217 2.87 -5.86 -6.46
CA LEU A 217 3.55 -7.13 -6.17
C LEU A 217 3.34 -7.54 -4.71
N GLY A 218 3.21 -6.57 -3.79
CA GLY A 218 2.85 -6.77 -2.39
C GLY A 218 1.46 -7.36 -2.24
N ASP A 219 0.50 -6.80 -2.95
CA ASP A 219 -0.91 -7.24 -2.89
C ASP A 219 -1.09 -8.64 -3.48
N ILE A 220 -0.45 -8.93 -4.62
CA ILE A 220 -0.43 -10.30 -5.16
C ILE A 220 0.30 -11.26 -4.21
N ALA A 221 1.38 -10.82 -3.56
CA ALA A 221 2.08 -11.65 -2.56
C ALA A 221 1.17 -11.97 -1.38
N SER A 222 0.36 -11.02 -0.91
CA SER A 222 -0.64 -11.20 0.15
C SER A 222 -1.59 -12.34 -0.13
N SER A 223 -2.18 -12.40 -1.33
CA SER A 223 -3.05 -13.52 -1.72
C SER A 223 -2.31 -14.86 -1.64
N SER A 224 -1.08 -14.92 -2.17
CA SER A 224 -0.26 -16.13 -2.12
C SER A 224 0.14 -16.54 -0.70
N GLY A 225 0.41 -15.58 0.17
CA GLY A 225 0.72 -15.80 1.58
C GLY A 225 -0.48 -16.38 2.33
N ASP A 226 -1.68 -15.85 2.10
CA ASP A 226 -2.90 -16.33 2.73
C ASP A 226 -3.33 -17.71 2.21
N PHE A 227 -3.06 -18.04 0.93
CA PHE A 227 -3.20 -19.42 0.43
C PHE A 227 -2.34 -20.38 1.26
N LEU A 228 -1.09 -20.01 1.54
CA LEU A 228 -0.17 -20.80 2.33
C LEU A 228 -0.63 -20.93 3.78
N PHE A 229 -1.01 -19.84 4.44
CA PHE A 229 -1.48 -19.91 5.83
C PHE A 229 -2.74 -20.78 5.96
N CYS A 230 -3.68 -20.66 5.02
CA CYS A 230 -4.86 -21.53 5.01
C CYS A 230 -4.48 -23.01 4.82
N TYR A 231 -3.55 -23.31 3.90
CA TYR A 231 -3.03 -24.66 3.71
C TYR A 231 -2.33 -25.20 4.97
N LEU A 232 -1.49 -24.40 5.63
CA LEU A 232 -0.77 -24.81 6.83
C LEU A 232 -1.72 -25.07 8.02
N ASN A 233 -2.85 -24.36 8.08
CA ASN A 233 -3.85 -24.54 9.13
C ASN A 233 -4.76 -25.76 8.87
N THR A 234 -5.17 -25.97 7.63
CA THR A 234 -6.19 -26.98 7.28
C THR A 234 -5.63 -28.26 6.67
N ASN A 235 -4.36 -28.25 6.25
CA ASN A 235 -3.71 -29.26 5.42
C ASN A 235 -4.49 -29.56 4.12
N ARG A 236 -5.20 -28.55 3.58
CA ARG A 236 -6.00 -28.66 2.35
C ARG A 236 -5.73 -27.47 1.45
N GLN A 237 -5.65 -27.73 0.14
CA GLN A 237 -5.62 -26.65 -0.84
C GLN A 237 -6.99 -25.97 -0.90
N LEU A 238 -6.96 -24.66 -1.14
CA LEU A 238 -8.16 -23.88 -1.38
C LEU A 238 -8.81 -24.29 -2.70
N SER A 239 -10.14 -24.22 -2.74
CA SER A 239 -10.87 -24.24 -4.01
C SER A 239 -10.66 -22.93 -4.76
N LEU A 240 -10.89 -22.94 -6.08
CA LEU A 240 -10.76 -21.74 -6.91
C LEU A 240 -11.61 -20.56 -6.43
N ALA A 241 -12.79 -20.84 -5.88
CA ALA A 241 -13.66 -19.80 -5.35
C ALA A 241 -13.07 -19.15 -4.10
N GLN A 242 -12.44 -19.94 -3.22
CA GLN A 242 -11.78 -19.42 -2.04
C GLN A 242 -10.49 -18.68 -2.40
N GLU A 243 -9.70 -19.20 -3.35
CA GLU A 243 -8.53 -18.49 -3.86
C GLU A 243 -8.93 -17.10 -4.42
N GLN A 244 -10.04 -17.03 -5.17
CA GLN A 244 -10.57 -15.76 -5.68
C GLN A 244 -10.99 -14.82 -4.55
N THR A 245 -11.61 -15.32 -3.47
CA THR A 245 -11.99 -14.48 -2.32
C THR A 245 -10.79 -13.80 -1.68
N PHE A 246 -9.65 -14.48 -1.54
CA PHE A 246 -8.43 -13.83 -1.03
C PHE A 246 -7.87 -12.80 -2.01
N ILE A 247 -7.90 -13.06 -3.32
CA ILE A 247 -7.50 -12.05 -4.32
C ILE A 247 -8.38 -10.80 -4.20
N ASP A 248 -9.70 -10.98 -4.10
CA ASP A 248 -10.65 -9.87 -3.98
C ASP A 248 -10.50 -9.08 -2.67
N LEU A 249 -9.87 -9.67 -1.64
CA LEU A 249 -9.61 -9.04 -0.33
C LEU A 249 -8.21 -8.42 -0.22
N ASP A 250 -7.22 -9.01 -0.88
CA ASP A 250 -5.80 -8.69 -0.72
C ASP A 250 -5.24 -7.83 -1.84
N ALA A 251 -5.94 -7.86 -2.97
CA ALA A 251 -5.60 -7.16 -4.19
C ALA A 251 -6.88 -6.64 -4.86
N PRO A 252 -7.76 -5.90 -4.15
CA PRO A 252 -8.99 -5.38 -4.72
C PRO A 252 -8.71 -4.41 -5.87
N GLY A 253 -9.73 -4.16 -6.69
CA GLY A 253 -9.58 -3.28 -7.85
C GLY A 253 -9.25 -1.81 -7.49
N SER A 254 -9.66 -1.34 -6.31
CA SER A 254 -9.33 -0.01 -5.76
C SER A 254 -7.83 0.14 -5.48
N ASP A 255 -7.23 -0.83 -4.79
CA ASP A 255 -5.79 -0.88 -4.48
C ASP A 255 -4.97 -1.00 -5.75
N MET A 256 -5.33 -1.95 -6.61
CA MET A 256 -4.64 -2.15 -7.89
C MET A 256 -4.69 -0.93 -8.80
N LEU A 257 -5.78 -0.15 -8.78
CA LEU A 257 -5.84 1.12 -9.49
C LEU A 257 -4.91 2.17 -8.84
N GLY A 258 -4.91 2.26 -7.51
CA GLY A 258 -4.01 3.14 -6.75
C GLY A 258 -2.54 2.83 -6.99
N ASP A 259 -2.18 1.55 -7.05
CA ASP A 259 -0.85 1.07 -7.39
C ASP A 259 -0.42 1.53 -8.77
N ILE A 260 -1.27 1.30 -9.79
CA ILE A 260 -1.03 1.72 -11.17
C ILE A 260 -0.86 3.23 -11.24
N ASP A 261 -1.76 3.98 -10.62
CA ASP A 261 -1.75 5.44 -10.64
C ASP A 261 -0.52 6.02 -9.92
N ALA A 262 0.07 5.33 -8.93
CA ALA A 262 1.33 5.73 -8.31
C ALA A 262 2.48 5.82 -9.34
N TYR A 263 2.60 4.83 -10.24
CA TYR A 263 3.63 4.83 -11.30
C TYR A 263 3.37 5.94 -12.32
N VAL A 264 2.11 6.12 -12.72
CA VAL A 264 1.74 7.10 -13.75
C VAL A 264 1.95 8.52 -13.23
N ILE A 265 1.51 8.80 -12.01
CA ILE A 265 1.75 10.09 -11.35
C ILE A 265 3.25 10.31 -11.15
N GLY A 266 3.98 9.31 -10.65
CA GLY A 266 5.43 9.41 -10.45
C GLY A 266 6.24 9.64 -11.73
N GLN A 267 5.71 9.28 -12.90
CA GLN A 267 6.34 9.53 -14.20
C GLN A 267 6.03 10.92 -14.77
N HIS A 268 4.86 11.49 -14.47
CA HIS A 268 4.37 12.71 -15.12
C HIS A 268 4.43 13.97 -14.25
N TYR A 269 4.63 13.82 -12.95
CA TYR A 269 4.68 14.95 -12.00
C TYR A 269 6.01 14.97 -11.25
N PRO A 270 6.45 16.16 -10.77
CA PRO A 270 7.70 16.31 -10.01
C PRO A 270 7.53 15.87 -8.55
N VAL A 271 7.12 14.62 -8.32
CA VAL A 271 6.81 14.07 -6.98
C VAL A 271 8.03 13.95 -6.06
N SER A 272 9.23 14.00 -6.63
CA SER A 272 10.51 13.95 -5.90
C SER A 272 11.09 15.33 -5.58
N ALA A 273 10.41 16.41 -5.95
CA ALA A 273 10.88 17.76 -5.72
C ALA A 273 10.89 18.13 -4.23
N ASP A 274 11.98 18.78 -3.80
CA ASP A 274 12.08 19.43 -2.50
C ASP A 274 11.35 20.78 -2.48
N GLU A 275 11.11 21.37 -3.66
CA GLU A 275 10.26 22.54 -3.88
C GLU A 275 9.43 22.31 -5.15
N GLY A 276 8.15 21.98 -4.98
CA GLY A 276 7.23 21.59 -6.04
C GLY A 276 5.78 21.98 -5.73
N PRO A 277 4.82 21.53 -6.57
CA PRO A 277 3.41 21.75 -6.31
C PRO A 277 2.95 20.94 -5.10
N ARG A 278 1.85 21.38 -4.48
CA ARG A 278 1.19 20.59 -3.44
C ARG A 278 0.75 19.25 -4.03
N LEU A 279 0.72 18.21 -3.21
CA LEU A 279 0.22 16.92 -3.65
C LEU A 279 -1.27 16.97 -3.97
N THR A 280 -2.07 17.77 -3.25
CA THR A 280 -3.48 17.98 -3.61
C THR A 280 -3.65 18.60 -4.99
N ASP A 281 -2.74 19.46 -5.42
CA ASP A 281 -2.78 20.07 -6.75
C ASP A 281 -2.39 19.05 -7.83
N ILE A 282 -1.40 18.18 -7.57
CA ILE A 282 -1.05 17.05 -8.45
C ILE A 282 -2.24 16.10 -8.61
N LEU A 283 -2.86 15.69 -7.50
CA LEU A 283 -3.99 14.75 -7.53
C LEU A 283 -5.21 15.36 -8.21
N ALA A 284 -5.47 16.66 -7.99
CA ALA A 284 -6.53 17.39 -8.68
C ALA A 284 -6.29 17.45 -10.19
N ASP A 285 -5.08 17.81 -10.64
CA ASP A 285 -4.72 17.83 -12.06
C ASP A 285 -4.83 16.44 -12.71
N TYR A 286 -4.42 15.39 -11.99
CA TYR A 286 -4.47 14.02 -12.50
C TYR A 286 -5.91 13.49 -12.64
N TYR A 287 -6.74 13.64 -11.60
CA TYR A 287 -8.02 12.95 -11.51
C TYR A 287 -9.24 13.76 -11.97
N LEU A 288 -9.20 15.08 -12.00
CA LEU A 288 -10.35 15.88 -12.44
C LEU A 288 -10.41 15.93 -13.98
N PRO A 289 -11.59 15.73 -14.60
CA PRO A 289 -11.72 15.52 -16.04
C PRO A 289 -11.32 16.73 -16.89
N ASP A 290 -11.48 17.94 -16.38
CA ASP A 290 -11.21 19.19 -17.11
C ASP A 290 -9.77 19.69 -16.95
N GLN A 291 -8.91 18.91 -16.30
CA GLN A 291 -7.52 19.29 -16.04
C GLN A 291 -6.57 18.72 -17.11
N PRO A 292 -5.48 19.43 -17.45
CA PRO A 292 -4.47 18.94 -18.39
C PRO A 292 -3.93 17.55 -18.03
N GLY A 293 -3.79 17.26 -16.74
CA GLY A 293 -3.30 15.98 -16.24
C GLY A 293 -4.20 14.77 -16.53
N ALA A 294 -5.50 14.99 -16.79
CA ALA A 294 -6.47 13.92 -17.07
C ALA A 294 -6.09 13.05 -18.29
N ARG A 295 -5.31 13.58 -19.23
CA ARG A 295 -4.78 12.83 -20.38
C ARG A 295 -3.86 11.67 -19.96
N HIS A 296 -3.12 11.82 -18.85
CA HIS A 296 -2.22 10.79 -18.36
C HIS A 296 -2.99 9.54 -17.93
N ARG A 297 -4.22 9.71 -17.41
CA ARG A 297 -5.12 8.62 -17.03
C ARG A 297 -5.67 7.80 -18.18
N GLN A 298 -5.78 8.39 -19.37
CA GLN A 298 -6.31 7.70 -20.56
C GLN A 298 -5.36 6.59 -21.04
N ARG A 299 -4.08 6.67 -20.67
CA ARG A 299 -3.01 5.73 -21.07
C ARG A 299 -2.34 5.09 -19.86
N ARG A 300 -3.01 5.07 -18.70
CA ARG A 300 -2.42 4.68 -17.41
C ARG A 300 -1.91 3.24 -17.41
N PHE A 301 -2.61 2.32 -18.07
CA PHE A 301 -2.25 0.90 -18.09
C PHE A 301 -1.06 0.65 -19.02
N SER A 302 -1.02 1.31 -20.19
CA SER A 302 0.16 1.28 -21.06
C SER A 302 1.40 1.87 -20.38
N THR A 303 1.24 3.01 -19.70
CA THR A 303 2.31 3.69 -18.97
C THR A 303 2.83 2.81 -17.82
N PHE A 304 1.93 2.24 -17.02
CA PHE A 304 2.27 1.32 -15.95
C PHE A 304 3.00 0.07 -16.48
N CYS A 305 2.48 -0.59 -17.52
CA CYS A 305 3.13 -1.76 -18.12
C CYS A 305 4.57 -1.48 -18.54
N ARG A 306 4.82 -0.31 -19.14
CA ARG A 306 6.18 0.11 -19.49
C ARG A 306 7.05 0.33 -18.24
N ALA A 307 6.48 0.94 -17.19
CA ALA A 307 7.19 1.21 -15.95
C ALA A 307 7.62 -0.07 -15.22
N ILE A 308 6.80 -1.13 -15.26
CA ILE A 308 7.14 -2.47 -14.74
C ILE A 308 7.91 -3.34 -15.74
N GLY A 309 8.40 -2.76 -16.84
CA GLY A 309 9.33 -3.40 -17.77
C GLY A 309 8.72 -4.28 -18.86
N LEU A 310 7.39 -4.26 -19.08
CA LEU A 310 6.77 -4.86 -20.27
C LEU A 310 7.03 -3.99 -21.51
N ARG A 311 7.29 -4.62 -22.66
CA ARG A 311 7.74 -3.92 -23.89
C ARG A 311 7.10 -4.50 -25.14
N ASP A 312 7.05 -3.67 -26.19
CA ASP A 312 6.67 -4.05 -27.55
C ASP A 312 5.29 -4.74 -27.61
N TRP A 313 4.25 -4.00 -27.19
CA TRP A 313 2.87 -4.44 -27.27
C TRP A 313 2.40 -4.54 -28.73
N ASP A 314 1.94 -5.72 -29.17
CA ASP A 314 1.48 -5.97 -30.54
C ASP A 314 -0.05 -5.85 -30.75
N GLY A 315 -0.79 -5.44 -29.70
CA GLY A 315 -2.26 -5.47 -29.66
C GLY A 315 -2.83 -6.69 -28.95
N THR A 316 -2.01 -7.71 -28.70
CA THR A 316 -2.42 -8.98 -28.07
C THR A 316 -1.47 -9.46 -26.99
N ARG A 317 -0.16 -9.25 -27.15
CA ARG A 317 0.87 -9.67 -26.21
C ARG A 317 2.04 -8.68 -26.19
N PHE A 318 2.83 -8.74 -25.13
CA PHE A 318 4.15 -8.10 -25.09
C PHE A 318 5.22 -9.04 -25.65
N ALA A 319 6.23 -8.51 -26.35
CA ALA A 319 7.28 -9.36 -26.91
C ALA A 319 8.13 -10.04 -25.83
N ASN A 320 8.24 -9.43 -24.64
CA ASN A 320 9.08 -9.90 -23.54
C ASN A 320 8.32 -10.62 -22.41
N GLU A 321 7.06 -11.05 -22.60
CA GLU A 321 6.27 -11.73 -21.55
C GLU A 321 7.02 -12.90 -20.86
N PRO A 322 7.71 -13.83 -21.57
CA PRO A 322 8.40 -14.94 -20.91
C PRO A 322 9.53 -14.49 -19.98
N HIS A 323 10.27 -13.44 -20.38
CA HIS A 323 11.33 -12.86 -19.54
C HIS A 323 10.71 -12.18 -18.32
N TRP A 324 9.68 -11.37 -18.54
CA TRP A 324 8.97 -10.65 -17.48
C TRP A 324 8.40 -11.61 -16.44
N LEU A 325 7.71 -12.68 -16.87
CA LEU A 325 7.17 -13.72 -15.99
C LEU A 325 8.29 -14.44 -15.22
N GLY A 326 9.40 -14.79 -15.89
CA GLY A 326 10.54 -15.43 -15.23
C GLY A 326 11.24 -14.54 -14.20
N TYR A 327 11.29 -13.23 -14.45
CA TYR A 327 11.80 -12.24 -13.52
C TYR A 327 10.86 -12.09 -12.31
N TYR A 328 9.60 -11.73 -12.55
CA TYR A 328 8.64 -11.46 -11.48
C TYR A 328 8.20 -12.70 -10.72
N ARG A 329 8.31 -13.92 -11.27
CA ARG A 329 8.13 -15.14 -10.49
C ARG A 329 9.11 -15.20 -9.31
N ARG A 330 10.37 -14.83 -9.53
CA ARG A 330 11.38 -14.78 -8.46
C ARG A 330 11.09 -13.66 -7.48
N GLN A 331 10.79 -12.45 -7.98
CA GLN A 331 10.45 -11.30 -7.14
C GLN A 331 9.23 -11.59 -6.25
N LEU A 332 8.18 -12.20 -6.82
CA LEU A 332 6.96 -12.55 -6.10
C LEU A 332 7.24 -13.61 -5.02
N ARG A 333 8.00 -14.66 -5.33
CA ARG A 333 8.40 -15.68 -4.35
C ARG A 333 9.14 -15.05 -3.16
N ASP A 334 10.11 -14.18 -3.46
CA ASP A 334 10.93 -13.54 -2.44
C ASP A 334 10.09 -12.54 -1.62
N ASN A 335 9.14 -11.84 -2.24
CA ASN A 335 8.16 -11.01 -1.55
C ASN A 335 7.27 -11.84 -0.60
N VAL A 336 6.70 -12.95 -1.06
CA VAL A 336 5.92 -13.86 -0.20
C VAL A 336 6.75 -14.38 0.97
N SER A 337 8.04 -14.67 0.76
CA SER A 337 8.98 -15.05 1.83
C SER A 337 9.08 -13.94 2.90
N PHE A 338 9.25 -12.69 2.50
CA PHE A 338 9.29 -11.55 3.43
C PHE A 338 7.97 -11.32 4.15
N GLN A 339 6.87 -11.43 3.42
CA GLN A 339 5.56 -11.28 3.99
C GLN A 339 5.29 -12.34 5.06
N VAL A 340 5.47 -13.62 4.72
CA VAL A 340 5.27 -14.74 5.65
C VAL A 340 6.18 -14.62 6.87
N PHE A 341 7.45 -14.22 6.67
CA PHE A 341 8.35 -13.91 7.77
C PHE A 341 7.78 -12.81 8.67
N SER A 342 7.36 -11.69 8.08
CA SER A 342 6.86 -10.52 8.82
C SER A 342 5.56 -10.81 9.56
N LEU A 343 4.69 -11.65 9.02
CA LEU A 343 3.38 -11.92 9.59
C LEU A 343 3.43 -13.00 10.68
N THR A 344 4.48 -13.80 10.77
CA THR A 344 4.59 -14.91 11.73
C THR A 344 5.32 -14.47 13.01
N GLU A 345 4.67 -14.53 14.18
CA GLU A 345 5.22 -14.10 15.47
C GLU A 345 6.20 -15.10 16.13
N GLU A 346 6.54 -16.21 15.46
CA GLU A 346 7.38 -17.28 16.01
C GLU A 346 8.84 -17.20 15.56
N ASN A 347 9.80 -17.19 16.49
CA ASN A 347 11.22 -16.94 16.18
C ASN A 347 11.85 -17.88 15.13
N LEU A 348 11.83 -19.20 15.32
CA LEU A 348 12.52 -20.13 14.41
C LEU A 348 11.65 -20.60 13.25
N LYS A 349 10.34 -20.81 13.49
CA LYS A 349 9.42 -21.28 12.46
C LYS A 349 9.21 -20.24 11.35
N SER A 350 9.15 -18.95 11.70
CA SER A 350 9.08 -17.86 10.71
C SER A 350 10.26 -17.90 9.73
N ILE A 351 11.48 -18.19 10.23
CA ILE A 351 12.69 -18.31 9.41
C ILE A 351 12.61 -19.53 8.50
N TRP A 352 12.30 -20.70 9.04
CA TRP A 352 12.27 -21.94 8.24
C TRP A 352 11.20 -21.94 7.18
N LEU A 353 10.00 -21.42 7.49
CA LEU A 353 8.91 -21.35 6.52
C LEU A 353 9.29 -20.41 5.36
N SER A 354 9.82 -19.23 5.67
CA SER A 354 10.23 -18.24 4.69
C SER A 354 11.40 -18.74 3.83
N LEU A 355 12.37 -19.45 4.43
CA LEU A 355 13.44 -20.12 3.72
C LEU A 355 12.92 -21.23 2.81
N GLY A 356 11.94 -22.01 3.29
CA GLY A 356 11.25 -23.04 2.50
C GLY A 356 10.61 -22.45 1.25
N ILE A 357 9.91 -21.32 1.37
CA ILE A 357 9.32 -20.58 0.23
C ILE A 357 10.41 -20.12 -0.75
N TRP A 358 11.47 -19.49 -0.24
CA TRP A 358 12.58 -19.01 -1.06
C TRP A 358 13.28 -20.15 -1.83
N LEU A 359 13.43 -21.31 -1.20
CA LEU A 359 13.93 -22.55 -1.82
C LEU A 359 12.87 -23.29 -2.66
N ASN A 360 11.80 -22.58 -3.07
CA ASN A 360 10.74 -23.07 -3.96
C ASN A 360 9.88 -24.21 -3.36
N GLY A 361 9.69 -24.19 -2.04
CA GLY A 361 8.69 -25.00 -1.36
C GLY A 361 7.26 -24.52 -1.65
N TYR A 362 6.29 -25.43 -1.52
CA TYR A 362 4.86 -25.15 -1.70
C TYR A 362 4.43 -24.56 -3.06
N PRO A 363 5.02 -24.94 -4.21
CA PRO A 363 4.71 -24.33 -5.51
C PRO A 363 3.22 -24.47 -5.87
N ASP A 364 2.62 -25.62 -5.54
CA ASP A 364 1.21 -25.90 -5.80
C ASP A 364 0.25 -25.14 -4.88
N VAL A 365 0.72 -24.56 -3.78
CA VAL A 365 -0.09 -23.79 -2.83
C VAL A 365 0.04 -22.29 -3.12
N LEU A 366 1.25 -21.82 -3.40
CA LEU A 366 1.52 -20.40 -3.64
C LEU A 366 0.97 -19.90 -4.98
N LYS A 367 0.86 -20.77 -5.99
CA LYS A 367 0.28 -20.44 -7.31
C LYS A 367 0.91 -19.22 -8.01
N LEU A 368 2.20 -18.95 -7.75
CA LEU A 368 2.90 -17.74 -8.22
C LEU A 368 2.72 -17.44 -9.71
N ASP A 369 2.93 -18.43 -10.59
CA ASP A 369 2.77 -18.24 -12.04
C ASP A 369 1.35 -17.87 -12.42
N ARG A 370 0.37 -18.51 -11.76
CA ARG A 370 -1.05 -18.32 -12.07
C ARG A 370 -1.48 -16.90 -11.71
N LEU A 371 -1.05 -16.41 -10.55
CA LEU A 371 -1.32 -15.05 -10.09
C LEU A 371 -0.72 -14.01 -11.05
N LEU A 372 0.55 -14.19 -11.44
CA LEU A 372 1.20 -13.30 -12.42
C LEU A 372 0.51 -13.34 -13.80
N LEU A 373 0.07 -14.51 -14.25
CA LEU A 373 -0.63 -14.66 -15.52
C LEU A 373 -2.02 -13.99 -15.50
N VAL A 374 -2.78 -14.10 -14.40
CA VAL A 374 -4.08 -13.41 -14.35
C VAL A 374 -3.95 -11.90 -14.24
N PHE A 375 -2.95 -11.40 -13.51
CA PHE A 375 -2.61 -9.98 -13.47
C PHE A 375 -2.22 -9.46 -14.85
N LEU A 376 -1.28 -10.13 -15.52
CA LEU A 376 -0.84 -9.76 -16.87
C LEU A 376 -2.01 -9.80 -17.88
N ASN A 377 -2.87 -10.81 -17.82
CA ASN A 377 -4.04 -10.87 -18.69
C ASN A 377 -5.05 -9.76 -18.40
N ALA A 378 -5.28 -9.39 -17.14
CA ALA A 378 -6.14 -8.26 -16.78
C ALA A 378 -5.62 -6.94 -17.35
N LEU A 379 -4.31 -6.67 -17.22
CA LEU A 379 -3.66 -5.49 -17.81
C LEU A 379 -3.82 -5.43 -19.34
N LYS A 380 -3.64 -6.56 -20.01
CA LYS A 380 -3.79 -6.66 -21.47
C LYS A 380 -5.20 -6.32 -21.94
N GLU A 381 -6.23 -6.77 -21.22
CA GLU A 381 -7.61 -6.42 -21.54
C GLU A 381 -7.88 -4.92 -21.34
N LEU A 382 -7.29 -4.31 -20.32
CA LEU A 382 -7.44 -2.88 -20.07
C LEU A 382 -6.71 -2.01 -21.09
N ILE A 383 -5.50 -2.40 -21.51
CA ILE A 383 -4.77 -1.70 -22.58
C ILE A 383 -5.55 -1.71 -23.90
N LYS A 384 -6.22 -2.81 -24.23
CA LYS A 384 -7.08 -2.87 -25.43
C LYS A 384 -8.25 -1.88 -25.38
N ALA A 385 -8.68 -1.50 -24.18
CA ALA A 385 -9.76 -0.53 -23.97
C ALA A 385 -9.26 0.93 -23.92
N GLU A 386 -7.95 1.17 -23.84
CA GLU A 386 -7.40 2.53 -23.89
C GLU A 386 -7.64 3.16 -25.28
N PRO A 387 -7.84 4.49 -25.36
CA PRO A 387 -7.98 5.18 -26.63
C PRO A 387 -6.77 4.90 -27.54
N THR A 388 -7.02 4.44 -28.76
CA THR A 388 -5.98 4.33 -29.78
C THR A 388 -5.74 5.72 -30.35
N ASP A 389 -4.56 6.30 -30.11
CA ASP A 389 -4.20 7.53 -30.79
C ASP A 389 -4.14 7.26 -32.30
N ALA A 390 -4.77 8.15 -33.07
CA ALA A 390 -4.68 8.13 -34.54
C ALA A 390 -3.24 8.36 -35.06
N HIS A 391 -2.27 8.58 -34.18
CA HIS A 391 -0.92 9.01 -34.54
C HIS A 391 0.27 8.39 -33.79
N ASP A 392 0.10 7.51 -32.80
CA ASP A 392 1.27 7.10 -32.00
C ASP A 392 1.83 5.70 -32.34
N HIS A 393 2.96 5.76 -33.04
CA HIS A 393 3.88 4.67 -33.27
C HIS A 393 4.50 4.23 -31.93
N LEU A 394 3.97 3.15 -31.33
CA LEU A 394 4.73 2.30 -30.40
C LEU A 394 5.86 1.51 -31.10
N LYS A 395 6.38 2.03 -32.22
CA LYS A 395 7.57 1.51 -32.89
C LYS A 395 8.79 2.25 -32.33
N THR A 396 9.28 1.71 -31.21
CA THR A 396 10.68 1.70 -30.74
C THR A 396 11.65 2.74 -31.31
N ASP A 397 12.26 3.52 -30.41
CA ASP A 397 13.72 3.75 -30.43
C ASP A 397 14.40 2.71 -29.54
#